data_AF-A0A2A4Y4G5-F1
#
_entry.id   AF-A0A2A4Y4G5-F1
#
_cell.length_a   1.000
_cell.length_b   1.000
_cell.length_c   1.000
_cell.angle_alpha   90.00
_cell.angle_beta   90.00
_cell.angle_gamma   90.00
#
_symmetry.space_group_name_H-M   'P 1'
#
loop_
_entity.id
_entity.type
_entity.pdbx_description
1 polymer ?
#
loop_
_entity_poly.entity_id
_entity_poly.type
_entity_poly.pdbx_seq_one_letter_code
_entity_poly.pdbx_strand_id
1 'polypeptide(L)'
;MGCYGNELLVEKFPVLLPKLCVQVRVITPIDKPFSKLIIRAVMDSDIMAEMNIISGETTPQIPSGIDDSVRTELSVMMTFSPLPITEPSKLRIEAEADNEILCGGFLLFGESSPNNHST
;
A
#
# COMPACT_ATOMS: atom_id res chain seq x y z
N MET A 1 -15.43 9.52 -1.29
CA MET A 1 -14.18 8.75 -1.10
C MET A 1 -13.59 9.16 0.23
N GLY A 2 -13.40 8.22 1.15
CA GLY A 2 -12.73 8.48 2.44
C GLY A 2 -11.26 8.04 2.39
N CYS A 3 -10.40 8.69 3.16
CA CYS A 3 -9.08 8.16 3.47
C CYS A 3 -9.18 7.38 4.78
N TYR A 4 -8.79 6.12 4.76
CA TYR A 4 -8.77 5.29 5.96
C TYR A 4 -7.43 5.46 6.68
N GLY A 5 -7.47 5.37 8.01
CA GLY A 5 -6.25 5.24 8.81
C GLY A 5 -5.70 3.82 8.70
N ASN A 6 -5.27 3.27 9.83
CA ASN A 6 -4.75 1.90 9.87
C ASN A 6 -5.85 0.84 10.05
N GLU A 7 -7.11 1.25 10.18
CA GLU A 7 -8.24 0.36 10.46
C GLU A 7 -9.48 0.77 9.64
N LEU A 8 -10.22 -0.24 9.20
CA LEU A 8 -11.55 -0.15 8.59
C LEU A 8 -12.49 -1.09 9.33
N LEU A 9 -13.41 -0.51 10.10
CA LEU A 9 -14.45 -1.26 10.78
C LEU A 9 -15.67 -1.41 9.88
N VAL A 10 -16.15 -2.64 9.74
CA VAL A 10 -17.40 -2.97 9.04
C VAL A 10 -18.42 -3.51 10.03
N GLU A 11 -19.70 -3.43 9.70
CA GLU A 11 -20.76 -3.91 10.61
C GLU A 11 -20.67 -5.42 10.83
N LYS A 12 -20.36 -6.18 9.77
CA LYS A 12 -20.28 -7.64 9.78
C LYS A 12 -19.54 -8.19 8.56
N PHE A 13 -18.86 -9.31 8.72
CA PHE A 13 -18.32 -10.11 7.62
C PHE A 13 -19.29 -11.23 7.15
N PRO A 14 -19.24 -11.63 5.86
CA PRO A 14 -18.39 -11.11 4.79
C PRO A 14 -18.90 -9.76 4.26
N VAL A 15 -17.97 -8.95 3.76
CA VAL A 15 -18.26 -7.65 3.15
C VAL A 15 -17.58 -7.54 1.79
N LEU A 16 -18.23 -6.85 0.86
CA LEU A 16 -17.65 -6.53 -0.43
C LEU A 16 -17.31 -5.04 -0.45
N LEU A 17 -16.01 -4.72 -0.42
CA LEU A 17 -15.60 -3.34 -0.60
C LEU A 17 -15.72 -2.99 -2.09
N PRO A 18 -16.48 -1.93 -2.43
CA PRO A 18 -16.72 -1.59 -3.84
C PRO A 18 -15.43 -1.16 -4.53
N LYS A 19 -14.56 -0.45 -3.81
CA LYS A 19 -13.24 -0.03 -4.27
C LYS A 19 -12.33 0.29 -3.10
N LEU A 20 -11.11 -0.23 -3.14
CA LEU A 20 -10.02 0.17 -2.25
C LEU A 20 -8.84 0.63 -3.10
N CYS A 21 -8.39 1.86 -2.89
CA CYS A 21 -7.20 2.41 -3.53
C CYS A 21 -6.10 2.57 -2.48
N VAL A 22 -4.91 2.07 -2.80
CA VAL A 22 -3.72 2.23 -1.97
C VAL A 22 -2.72 3.10 -2.74
N GLN A 23 -2.39 4.26 -2.16
CA GLN A 23 -1.29 5.08 -2.66
C GLN A 23 -0.01 4.68 -1.90
N VAL A 24 0.99 4.24 -2.64
CA VAL A 24 2.31 3.87 -2.10
C VAL A 24 3.31 4.92 -2.54
N ARG A 25 4.06 5.46 -1.58
CA ARG A 25 5.17 6.38 -1.84
C ARG A 25 6.44 5.73 -1.35
N VAL A 26 7.45 5.67 -2.22
CA VAL A 26 8.76 5.13 -1.88
C VAL A 26 9.79 6.23 -2.11
N ILE A 27 10.64 6.45 -1.12
CA ILE A 27 11.58 7.58 -1.08
C ILE A 27 13.00 7.04 -0.94
N THR A 28 13.90 7.52 -1.78
CA THR A 28 15.33 7.19 -1.76
C THR A 28 16.19 8.45 -1.67
N PRO A 29 17.41 8.35 -1.13
CA PRO A 29 18.43 9.37 -1.38
C PRO A 29 18.71 9.52 -2.88
N ILE A 30 18.93 10.75 -3.35
CA ILE A 30 19.17 11.01 -4.78
C ILE A 30 20.45 10.33 -5.32
N ASP A 31 21.44 10.13 -4.45
CA ASP A 31 22.71 9.46 -4.74
C ASP A 31 22.60 7.92 -4.73
N LYS A 32 21.48 7.37 -4.24
CA LYS A 32 21.25 5.92 -4.16
C LYS A 32 19.79 5.56 -4.51
N PRO A 33 19.37 5.76 -5.78
CA PRO A 33 18.05 5.32 -6.25
C PRO A 33 17.98 3.78 -6.28
N PHE A 34 16.78 3.23 -6.18
CA PHE A 34 16.58 1.78 -6.32
C PHE A 34 16.94 1.30 -7.72
N SER A 35 17.70 0.20 -7.79
CA SER A 35 18.00 -0.48 -9.05
C SER A 35 16.91 -1.50 -9.44
N LYS A 36 16.21 -2.03 -8.43
CA LYS A 36 15.05 -2.91 -8.55
C LYS A 36 14.01 -2.50 -7.51
N LEU A 37 12.75 -2.41 -7.94
CA LEU A 37 11.64 -2.14 -7.02
C LEU A 37 10.41 -2.93 -7.42
N ILE A 38 9.96 -3.80 -6.51
CA ILE A 38 8.71 -4.55 -6.61
C ILE A 38 7.84 -4.14 -5.42
N ILE A 39 6.59 -3.74 -5.67
CA ILE A 39 5.64 -3.40 -4.60
C ILE A 39 4.56 -4.49 -4.56
N ARG A 40 4.31 -5.05 -3.38
CA ARG A 40 3.29 -6.07 -3.11
C ARG A 40 2.26 -5.57 -2.13
N ALA A 41 1.01 -5.88 -2.39
CA ALA A 41 -0.05 -5.81 -1.41
C ALA A 41 -0.32 -7.24 -0.90
N VAL A 42 -0.15 -7.47 0.39
CA VAL A 42 -0.28 -8.78 1.02
C VAL A 42 -1.44 -8.73 1.99
N MET A 43 -2.41 -9.62 1.84
CA MET A 43 -3.51 -9.81 2.78
C MET A 43 -3.20 -11.04 3.63
N ASP A 44 -2.92 -10.81 4.91
CA ASP A 44 -2.39 -11.81 5.85
C ASP A 44 -1.09 -12.44 5.32
N SER A 45 -1.20 -13.57 4.62
CA SER A 45 -0.07 -14.29 3.99
C SER A 45 -0.14 -14.32 2.46
N ASP A 46 -1.25 -13.91 1.86
CA ASP A 46 -1.50 -14.03 0.42
C ASP A 46 -1.17 -12.73 -0.32
N ILE A 47 -0.46 -12.84 -1.44
CA ILE A 47 -0.17 -11.71 -2.30
C ILE A 47 -1.42 -11.38 -3.12
N MET A 48 -2.06 -10.25 -2.80
CA MET A 48 -3.26 -9.76 -3.49
C MET A 48 -2.91 -9.04 -4.80
N ALA A 49 -1.78 -8.34 -4.83
CA ALA A 49 -1.27 -7.66 -6.02
C ALA A 49 0.25 -7.51 -5.94
N GLU A 50 0.89 -7.52 -7.10
CA GLU A 50 2.32 -7.25 -7.27
C GLU A 50 2.53 -6.31 -8.44
N MET A 51 3.41 -5.32 -8.28
CA MET A 51 3.80 -4.39 -9.33
C MET A 51 5.32 -4.30 -9.41
N ASN A 52 5.88 -4.65 -10.57
CA ASN A 52 7.28 -4.44 -10.89
C ASN A 52 7.45 -3.01 -11.43
N ILE A 53 8.03 -2.12 -10.61
CA ILE A 53 8.12 -0.69 -10.95
C ILE A 53 9.42 -0.36 -11.65
N ILE A 54 10.53 -0.91 -11.15
CA ILE A 54 11.85 -0.75 -11.73
C ILE A 54 12.40 -2.13 -12.04
N SER A 55 12.59 -2.42 -13.32
CA SER A 55 13.15 -3.66 -13.83
C SER A 55 14.29 -3.35 -14.80
N GLY A 56 15.52 -3.28 -14.28
CA GLY A 56 16.78 -3.46 -15.02
C GLY A 56 17.19 -2.44 -16.09
N GLU A 57 16.28 -1.72 -16.75
CA GLU A 57 16.60 -0.93 -17.96
C GLU A 57 15.95 0.45 -18.02
N THR A 58 15.12 0.81 -17.05
CA THR A 58 14.41 2.10 -17.06
C THR A 58 14.97 3.01 -15.99
N THR A 59 15.86 3.93 -16.38
CA THR A 59 16.21 5.08 -15.54
C THR A 59 14.94 5.84 -15.19
N PRO A 60 14.58 6.01 -13.91
CA PRO A 60 13.43 6.83 -13.55
C PRO A 60 13.67 8.25 -14.07
N GLN A 61 12.74 8.78 -14.86
CA GLN A 61 12.79 10.18 -15.27
C GLN A 61 12.50 11.03 -14.03
N ILE A 62 13.57 11.56 -13.44
CA ILE A 62 13.49 12.54 -12.36
C ILE A 62 12.83 13.79 -12.97
N PRO A 63 11.69 14.26 -12.47
CA PRO A 63 11.12 15.53 -12.91
C PRO A 63 12.14 16.63 -12.60
N SER A 64 12.65 17.29 -13.64
CA SER A 64 13.55 18.43 -13.52
C SER A 64 12.80 19.63 -12.95
N GLY A 65 12.68 19.69 -11.63
CA GLY A 65 11.97 20.76 -10.95
C GLY A 65 12.37 20.86 -9.49
N ILE A 66 13.15 21.90 -9.19
CA ILE A 66 13.66 22.35 -7.88
C ILE A 66 15.07 21.83 -7.56
N ASP A 67 16.00 22.79 -7.59
CA ASP A 67 17.47 22.73 -7.60
C ASP A 67 18.12 22.27 -6.26
N ASP A 68 17.42 21.47 -5.43
CA ASP A 68 17.91 21.09 -4.09
C ASP A 68 17.29 19.79 -3.52
N SER A 69 16.73 18.91 -4.38
CA SER A 69 16.12 17.67 -3.87
C SER A 69 17.19 16.64 -3.49
N VAL A 70 17.43 16.46 -2.19
CA VAL A 70 18.29 15.38 -1.64
C VAL A 70 17.65 14.00 -1.80
N ARG A 71 16.39 13.93 -2.24
CA ARG A 71 15.59 12.69 -2.30
C ARG A 71 14.85 12.53 -3.62
N THR A 72 14.66 11.28 -4.03
CA THR A 72 13.82 10.87 -5.15
C THR A 72 12.58 10.16 -4.60
N GLU A 73 11.39 10.63 -5.00
CA GLU A 73 10.10 10.03 -4.64
C GLU A 73 9.48 9.34 -5.85
N LEU A 74 8.99 8.12 -5.64
CA LEU A 74 8.17 7.38 -6.59
C LEU A 74 6.82 7.10 -5.95
N SER A 75 5.75 7.54 -6.62
CA SER A 75 4.37 7.29 -6.18
C SER A 75 3.69 6.29 -7.12
N VAL A 76 3.11 5.25 -6.54
CA VAL A 76 2.36 4.19 -7.24
C VAL A 76 0.97 4.09 -6.65
N MET A 77 -0.02 3.72 -7.46
CA MET A 77 -1.38 3.49 -7.02
C MET A 77 -1.81 2.07 -7.35
N MET A 78 -2.26 1.34 -6.33
CA MET A 78 -2.92 0.03 -6.48
C MET A 78 -4.42 0.22 -6.29
N THR A 79 -5.24 -0.42 -7.13
CA THR A 79 -6.69 -0.36 -7.03
C THR A 79 -7.27 -1.77 -7.01
N PHE A 80 -8.05 -2.07 -5.97
CA PHE A 80 -8.79 -3.31 -5.79
C PHE A 80 -10.28 -3.01 -5.93
N SER A 81 -10.94 -3.64 -6.91
CA SER A 81 -12.34 -3.33 -7.23
C SER A 81 -12.99 -4.47 -8.02
N PRO A 82 -13.99 -5.18 -7.46
CA PRO A 82 -14.36 -5.19 -6.04
C PRO A 82 -13.32 -5.96 -5.20
N LEU A 83 -13.30 -5.73 -3.89
CA LEU A 83 -12.44 -6.47 -2.95
C LEU A 83 -13.30 -7.22 -1.91
N PRO A 84 -13.47 -8.54 -2.04
CA PRO A 84 -14.17 -9.33 -1.04
C PRO A 84 -13.29 -9.49 0.21
N ILE A 85 -13.85 -9.21 1.38
CA ILE A 85 -13.24 -9.46 2.69
C ILE A 85 -14.17 -10.41 3.44
N THR A 86 -13.72 -11.65 3.66
CA THR A 86 -14.54 -12.72 4.22
C THR A 86 -14.48 -12.80 5.73
N GLU A 87 -13.41 -12.27 6.33
CA GLU A 87 -13.12 -12.33 7.76
C GLU A 87 -12.19 -11.18 8.16
N PRO A 88 -12.00 -10.91 9.47
CA PRO A 88 -11.02 -9.94 9.92
C PRO A 88 -9.61 -10.27 9.38
N SER A 89 -9.00 -9.32 8.67
CA SER A 89 -7.73 -9.54 7.97
C SER A 89 -6.86 -8.29 7.95
N LYS A 90 -5.58 -8.46 7.61
CA LYS A 90 -4.60 -7.38 7.52
C LYS A 90 -4.05 -7.24 6.12
N LEU A 91 -4.40 -6.15 5.43
CA LEU A 91 -3.71 -5.74 4.20
C LEU A 91 -2.47 -4.93 4.54
N ARG A 92 -1.30 -5.36 4.09
CA ARG A 92 -0.01 -4.67 4.28
C ARG A 92 0.67 -4.45 2.95
N ILE A 93 1.43 -3.37 2.86
CA ILE A 93 2.26 -3.09 1.68
C ILE A 93 3.70 -3.47 1.97
N GLU A 94 4.29 -4.25 1.08
CA GLU A 94 5.71 -4.56 1.07
C GLU A 94 6.34 -3.96 -0.18
N ALA A 95 7.56 -3.45 -0.06
CA ALA A 95 8.40 -3.06 -1.17
C ALA A 95 9.69 -3.87 -1.13
N GLU A 96 9.93 -4.71 -2.12
CA GLU A 96 11.23 -5.36 -2.32
C GLU A 96 12.12 -4.41 -3.14
N ALA A 97 13.15 -3.89 -2.49
CA ALA A 97 14.10 -2.93 -3.03
C ALA A 97 15.52 -3.49 -2.92
N ASP A 98 16.23 -3.68 -4.04
CA ASP A 98 17.65 -4.10 -4.07
C ASP A 98 18.00 -5.29 -3.14
N ASN A 99 17.09 -6.28 -3.05
CA ASN A 99 17.12 -7.47 -2.18
C ASN A 99 16.77 -7.27 -0.69
N GLU A 100 16.29 -6.10 -0.31
CA GLU A 100 15.70 -5.85 1.01
C GLU A 100 14.17 -5.75 0.91
N ILE A 101 13.46 -6.22 1.93
CA ILE A 101 12.01 -6.03 2.03
C ILE A 101 11.75 -4.89 3.01
N LEU A 102 11.15 -3.81 2.49
CA LEU A 102 10.68 -2.66 3.25
C LEU A 102 9.19 -2.82 3.53
N CYS A 103 8.80 -2.81 4.80
CA CYS A 103 7.40 -2.85 5.20
C CYS A 103 6.81 -1.44 5.26
N GLY A 104 5.76 -1.20 4.48
CA GLY A 104 4.99 0.04 4.47
C GLY A 104 3.85 0.04 5.50
N GLY A 105 2.84 0.88 5.21
CA GLY A 105 1.61 0.94 6.00
C GLY A 105 0.74 -0.32 5.86
N PHE A 106 -0.26 -0.41 6.73
CA PHE A 106 -1.24 -1.49 6.71
C PHE A 106 -2.65 -0.96 6.98
N LEU A 107 -3.65 -1.75 6.58
CA LEU A 107 -5.06 -1.56 6.87
C LEU A 107 -5.59 -2.85 7.50
N LEU A 108 -6.11 -2.75 8.72
CA LEU A 108 -6.84 -3.84 9.39
C LEU A 108 -8.32 -3.74 9.02
N PHE A 109 -8.90 -4.86 8.62
CA PHE A 109 -10.35 -5.01 8.51
C PHE A 109 -10.86 -5.64 9.79
N GLY A 110 -11.76 -4.96 10.50
CA GLY A 110 -12.34 -5.44 11.75
C GLY A 110 -13.86 -5.29 11.76
N GLU A 111 -14.53 -5.94 12.70
CA GLU A 111 -15.96 -5.68 12.95
C GLU A 111 -16.13 -4.56 13.97
N SER A 112 -17.04 -3.63 13.71
CA SER A 112 -17.47 -2.70 14.76
C SER A 112 -18.21 -3.50 15.84
N SER A 113 -17.66 -3.54 17.05
CA SER A 113 -18.45 -4.05 18.18
C SER A 113 -19.67 -3.15 18.38
N PRO A 114 -20.87 -3.70 18.62
CA PRO A 114 -22.01 -2.88 19.00
C PRO A 114 -21.64 -2.20 20.32
N ASN A 115 -21.48 -0.88 20.28
CA ASN A 115 -21.29 -0.09 21.48
C ASN A 115 -22.52 -0.33 22.37
N ASN A 116 -22.33 -1.03 23.49
CA ASN A 116 -23.27 -1.03 24.60
C ASN A 116 -23.30 0.40 25.19
N HIS A 117 -24.02 1.32 24.54
CA HIS A 117 -24.58 2.46 25.24
C HIS A 117 -25.74 1.94 26.09
N SER A 118 -25.39 1.34 27.22
CA SER A 118 -26.30 1.17 28.36
C SER A 118 -26.19 2.42 29.22
N THR A 119 -27.32 3.13 29.32
CA THR A 119 -27.68 4.20 30.29
C THR A 119 -26.94 5.53 30.26
#